data_AF-A0A560G1B8-F1
#
_entry.id   AF-A0A560G1B8-F1
#
_cell.length_a   1.000
_cell.length_b   1.000
_cell.length_c   1.000
_cell.angle_alpha   90.00
_cell.angle_beta   90.00
_cell.angle_gamma   90.00
#
_symmetry.space_group_name_H-M   'P 1'
#
loop_
_entity.id
_entity.type
_entity.pdbx_description
1 polymer ?
#
loop_
_entity_poly.entity_id
_entity_poly.type
_entity_poly.pdbx_seq_one_letter_code
_entity_poly.pdbx_strand_id
1 'polypeptide(L)'
;MYDRGHFAPNSDFEWDAQVQRESFYLSNMSPQASHLNQWEWEALEEATRAWALDRGPLIVMDGPIWKEQVVLDQCLVVYNTKRKHAA
;
A
#
# COMPACT_ATOMS: atom_id res chain seq x y z
N MET A 1 5.71 3.63 -20.53
CA MET A 1 5.53 4.73 -19.57
C MET A 1 5.48 4.10 -18.19
N TYR A 2 5.99 4.78 -17.16
CA TYR A 2 5.96 4.28 -15.78
C TYR A 2 5.10 5.21 -14.94
N ASP A 3 4.34 4.62 -14.04
CA ASP A 3 3.54 5.34 -13.06
C ASP A 3 4.37 5.55 -11.78
N ARG A 4 3.92 6.47 -10.94
CA ARG A 4 4.40 6.59 -9.57
C ARG A 4 3.62 5.61 -8.70
N GLY A 5 4.07 4.36 -8.72
CA GLY A 5 3.45 3.26 -7.99
C GLY A 5 3.67 3.39 -6.50
N HIS A 6 2.61 3.30 -5.70
CA HIS A 6 2.70 3.42 -4.24
C HIS A 6 3.18 2.10 -3.62
N PHE A 7 4.00 2.17 -2.57
CA PHE A 7 4.25 1.03 -1.69
C PHE A 7 3.16 0.91 -0.61
N ALA A 8 2.87 2.02 0.05
CA ALA A 8 1.76 2.18 0.97
C ALA A 8 0.59 2.90 0.26
N PRO A 9 -0.51 2.21 -0.08
CA PRO A 9 -1.54 2.77 -0.96
C PRO A 9 -2.34 3.87 -0.27
N ASN A 10 -2.69 4.94 -0.98
CA ASN A 10 -3.52 6.04 -0.44
C ASN A 10 -4.85 5.54 0.15
N SER A 11 -5.48 4.56 -0.50
CA SER A 11 -6.76 3.98 -0.11
C SER A 11 -6.73 3.30 1.27
N ASP A 12 -5.56 2.92 1.76
CA ASP A 12 -5.40 2.32 3.09
C ASP A 12 -5.44 3.38 4.21
N PHE A 13 -5.34 4.67 3.85
CA PHE A 13 -5.23 5.80 4.76
C PHE A 13 -6.44 6.73 4.76
N GLU A 14 -7.58 6.32 4.16
CA GLU A 14 -8.80 7.13 4.08
C GLU A 14 -9.30 7.71 5.42
N TRP A 15 -8.89 7.11 6.54
CA TRP A 15 -9.24 7.51 7.90
C TRP A 15 -8.47 8.74 8.42
N ASP A 16 -7.36 9.15 7.79
CA ASP A 16 -6.56 10.31 8.18
C ASP A 16 -6.01 11.07 6.96
N ALA A 17 -6.42 12.34 6.84
CA ALA A 17 -6.02 13.20 5.72
C ALA A 17 -4.54 13.58 5.73
N GLN A 18 -3.87 13.58 6.89
CA GLN A 18 -2.43 13.78 6.97
C GLN A 18 -1.69 12.56 6.41
N VAL A 19 -2.07 11.36 6.85
CA VAL A 19 -1.42 10.12 6.41
C VAL A 19 -1.61 9.89 4.90
N GLN A 20 -2.79 10.20 4.34
CA GLN A 20 -3.00 10.23 2.88
C GLN A 20 -2.05 11.18 2.17
N ARG A 21 -1.85 12.41 2.68
CA ARG A 21 -0.89 13.33 2.06
C ARG A 21 0.53 12.77 2.09
N GLU A 22 0.90 12.11 3.19
CA GLU A 22 2.21 11.49 3.34
C GLU A 22 2.40 10.29 2.40
N SER A 23 1.34 9.57 2.02
CA SER A 23 1.44 8.47 1.05
C SER A 23 1.83 8.95 -0.35
N PHE A 24 1.63 10.23 -0.68
CA PHE A 24 2.06 10.80 -1.97
C PHE A 24 3.53 11.26 -2.00
N TYR A 25 4.29 11.09 -0.92
CA TYR A 25 5.73 11.36 -0.95
C TYR A 25 6.46 10.38 -1.86
N LEU A 26 7.47 10.88 -2.58
CA LEU A 26 8.28 10.05 -3.49
C LEU A 26 9.08 8.96 -2.77
N SER A 27 9.29 9.09 -1.45
CA SER A 27 9.86 8.03 -0.62
C SER A 27 8.95 6.80 -0.50
N ASN A 28 7.65 6.95 -0.80
CA ASN A 28 6.66 5.88 -0.82
C ASN A 28 6.35 5.39 -2.25
N MET A 29 7.19 5.72 -3.23
CA MET A 29 6.90 5.42 -4.62
C MET A 29 8.11 4.87 -5.38
N SER A 30 7.83 4.03 -6.38
CA SER A 30 8.81 3.64 -7.39
C SER A 30 8.25 3.73 -8.80
N PRO A 31 9.12 3.79 -9.84
CA PRO A 31 8.69 3.61 -11.21
C PRO A 31 8.06 2.22 -11.39
N GLN A 32 6.74 2.17 -11.53
CA GLN A 32 5.99 0.92 -11.71
C GLN A 32 5.39 0.88 -13.11
N ALA A 33 5.43 -0.29 -13.78
CA ALA A 33 4.82 -0.42 -15.09
C ALA A 33 3.31 -0.15 -14.98
N SER A 34 2.73 0.67 -15.88
CA SER A 34 1.33 1.11 -15.73
C SER A 34 0.33 -0.05 -15.66
N HIS A 35 0.54 -1.14 -16.41
CA HIS A 35 -0.30 -2.33 -16.32
C HIS A 35 -0.19 -3.03 -14.96
N LEU A 36 1.00 -3.06 -14.37
CA LEU A 36 1.20 -3.62 -13.03
C LEU A 36 0.50 -2.75 -11.99
N ASN A 37 0.72 -1.43 -12.00
CA ASN A 37 0.16 -0.48 -11.03
C ASN A 37 -1.38 -0.41 -11.09
N GLN A 38 -1.97 -0.32 -12.28
CA GLN A 38 -3.41 -0.05 -12.48
C GLN A 38 -4.29 -1.31 -12.49
N TRP A 39 -3.71 -2.51 -12.37
CA TRP A 39 -4.49 -3.75 -12.47
C TRP A 39 -4.01 -4.78 -11.45
N GLU A 40 -2.89 -5.45 -11.74
CA GLU A 40 -2.45 -6.61 -10.95
C GLU A 40 -2.06 -6.22 -9.52
N TRP A 41 -1.44 -5.04 -9.34
CA TRP A 41 -1.07 -4.52 -8.03
C TRP A 41 -2.28 -4.01 -7.25
N GLU A 42 -3.19 -3.28 -7.91
CA GLU A 42 -4.46 -2.85 -7.31
C GLU A 42 -5.28 -4.05 -6.78
N ALA A 43 -5.33 -5.15 -7.53
CA ALA A 43 -6.00 -6.37 -7.08
C ALA A 43 -5.35 -6.98 -5.83
N LEU A 44 -4.02 -6.90 -5.70
CA LEU A 44 -3.31 -7.35 -4.50
C LEU A 44 -3.63 -6.46 -3.30
N GLU A 45 -3.62 -5.13 -3.49
CA GLU A 45 -3.98 -4.15 -2.45
C GLU A 45 -5.44 -4.33 -1.97
N GLU A 46 -6.36 -4.63 -2.89
CA GLU A 46 -7.75 -4.95 -2.53
C GLU A 46 -7.85 -6.23 -1.70
N ALA A 47 -7.09 -7.27 -2.07
CA ALA A 47 -7.06 -8.52 -1.33
C ALA A 47 -6.51 -8.34 0.09
N THR A 48 -5.45 -7.54 0.30
CA THR A 48 -4.91 -7.27 1.63
C THR A 48 -5.90 -6.49 2.50
N ARG A 49 -6.60 -5.49 1.93
CA ARG A 49 -7.70 -4.80 2.62
C ARG A 49 -8.81 -5.76 3.04
N ALA A 50 -9.24 -6.65 2.15
CA ALA A 50 -10.27 -7.65 2.46
C ALA A 50 -9.81 -8.59 3.59
N TRP A 51 -8.55 -9.03 3.59
CA TRP A 51 -7.99 -9.82 4.68
C TRP A 51 -7.92 -9.07 6.00
N ALA A 52 -7.63 -7.76 5.98
CA ALA A 52 -7.61 -6.95 7.21
C ALA A 52 -9.01 -6.82 7.84
N LEU A 53 -10.06 -6.83 7.01
CA LEU A 53 -11.45 -6.84 7.48
C LEU A 53 -11.84 -8.18 8.10
N ASP A 54 -11.42 -9.30 7.49
CA ASP A 54 -11.75 -10.65 7.93
C ASP A 54 -10.93 -11.12 9.14
N ARG A 55 -9.62 -10.82 9.14
CA ARG A 55 -8.64 -11.38 10.09
C ARG A 55 -8.19 -10.39 11.16
N GLY A 56 -8.58 -9.13 11.04
CA GLY A 56 -8.13 -8.05 11.91
C GLY A 56 -6.80 -7.41 11.44
N PRO A 57 -6.09 -6.70 12.33
CA PRO A 57 -4.89 -5.95 11.99
C PRO A 57 -3.84 -6.79 11.24
N LEU A 58 -3.43 -6.30 10.07
CA LEU A 58 -2.33 -6.83 9.29
C LEU A 58 -1.12 -5.87 9.34
N ILE A 59 0.06 -6.45 9.17
CA ILE A 59 1.28 -5.70 8.88
C ILE A 59 1.70 -6.10 7.47
N VAL A 60 1.74 -5.14 6.55
CA VAL A 60 2.22 -5.36 5.19
C VAL A 60 3.57 -4.66 5.03
N MET A 61 4.52 -5.40 4.50
CA MET A 61 5.83 -4.91 4.09
C MET A 61 5.90 -5.03 2.58
N ASP A 62 6.18 -3.91 1.94
CA ASP A 62 6.36 -3.84 0.50
C ASP A 62 7.70 -3.18 0.18
N GLY A 63 8.22 -3.47 -1.02
CA GLY A 63 9.44 -2.89 -1.52
C GLY A 63 9.83 -3.45 -2.89
N PRO A 64 10.64 -2.72 -3.65
CA PRO A 64 11.11 -3.17 -4.95
C PRO A 64 12.17 -4.27 -4.81
N ILE A 65 12.17 -5.21 -5.76
CA ILE A 65 13.15 -6.31 -5.82
C ILE A 65 14.04 -6.09 -7.05
N TRP A 66 15.37 -6.09 -6.85
CA TRP A 66 16.34 -6.12 -7.93
C TRP A 66 16.92 -7.52 -8.09
N LYS A 67 17.16 -7.94 -9.34
CA LYS A 67 17.61 -9.32 -9.68
C LYS A 67 18.87 -9.79 -8.94
N GLU A 68 19.65 -8.87 -8.39
CA GLU A 68 20.92 -9.17 -7.70
C GLU A 68 20.89 -8.82 -6.19
N GLN A 69 19.87 -8.11 -5.70
CA GLN A 69 19.70 -7.73 -4.29
C GLN A 69 18.22 -7.52 -3.94
N VAL A 70 17.77 -8.11 -2.82
CA VAL A 70 16.52 -7.68 -2.17
C VAL A 70 16.83 -6.39 -1.41
N VAL A 71 16.41 -5.25 -1.94
CA VAL A 71 16.43 -3.99 -1.21
C VAL A 71 15.10 -3.88 -0.50
N LEU A 72 15.06 -4.23 0.79
CA LEU A 72 13.90 -3.98 1.63
C LEU A 72 13.89 -2.49 2.02
N ASP A 73 13.45 -1.61 1.13
CA ASP A 73 13.06 -0.26 1.53
C ASP A 73 11.71 -0.38 2.24
N GLN A 74 11.76 -0.53 3.57
CA GLN A 74 10.60 -0.85 4.40
C GLN A 74 9.55 0.27 4.36
N CYS A 75 8.46 0.07 3.62
CA CYS A 75 7.18 0.69 3.98
C CYS A 75 6.43 -0.25 4.92
N LEU A 76 6.29 0.15 6.18
CA LEU A 76 5.45 -0.51 7.17
C LEU A 76 4.01 0.01 7.02
N VAL A 77 3.12 -0.79 6.43
CA VAL A 77 1.68 -0.51 6.50
C VAL A 77 1.11 -1.27 7.69
N VAL A 78 0.81 -0.55 8.77
CA VAL A 78 0.07 -1.09 9.91
C VAL A 78 -1.42 -0.85 9.66
N TYR A 79 -2.16 -1.91 9.38
CA TYR A 79 -3.61 -1.82 9.42
C TYR A 79 -4.05 -1.68 10.88
N ASN A 80 -4.57 -0.51 11.25
CA ASN A 80 -5.33 -0.35 12.46
C ASN A 80 -6.80 -0.15 12.08
N THR A 81 -7.55 -1.25 12.01
CA THR A 81 -9.01 -1.19 11.91
C THR A 81 -9.58 -0.83 13.28
N LYS A 82 -9.37 0.41 13.75
CA LYS A 82 -10.31 0.99 14.71
C LYS A 82 -11.61 1.20 13.95
N ARG A 83 -12.49 0.20 14.09
CA ARG A 83 -13.95 0.23 13.90
C ARG A 83 -14.44 1.56 13.30
N LYS A 84 -14.80 1.57 12.01
CA LYS A 84 -15.90 2.44 11.61
C LYS A 84 -17.13 1.88 12.31
N HIS A 85 -17.66 2.71 13.21
CA HIS A 85 -18.88 2.47 13.97
C HIS A 85 -19.99 1.92 13.07
N ALA A 86 -20.74 0.98 13.64
CA ALA A 86 -22.13 0.78 13.28
C ALA A 86 -22.85 2.13 13.24
N ALA A 87 -23.51 2.40 12.12
CA ALA A 87 -24.70 3.23 11.99
C ALA A 87 -25.53 2.66 10.84
#